data_AF-A0A7J4QCH6-F1
#
_entry.id   AF-A0A7J4QCH6-F1
#
_cell.length_a   1.000
_cell.length_b   1.000
_cell.length_c   1.000
_cell.angle_alpha   90.00
_cell.angle_beta   90.00
_cell.angle_gamma   90.00
#
_symmetry.space_group_name_H-M   'P 1'
#
loop_
_entity.id
_entity.type
_entity.pdbx_description
1 polymer ?
#
loop_
_entity_poly.entity_id
_entity_poly.type
_entity_poly.pdbx_seq_one_letter_code
_entity_poly.pdbx_strand_id
1 'polypeptide(L)'
;MAVSIKSQIKKLAKEFDLKYNPSWFRFIWVSSRENILIEFITGCPDPIYANYGKKPAERIRNMPRFIASIEFKKCLKRYGGQIVSKEGFDKRTIGKIQERATRKELLGVYSRARLGKYKRVALLTKAKNKKQLYFLLKDILRHEWIHILLSRNNISFQSLNKKHWAYDEGLVEFMASFLDKDLDNLEKHMANEKYPMERKYWEYAIKFRKMLKGKIMPKDRKRTISRFKATSITG
;
A
#
# COMPACT_ATOMS: atom_id res chain seq x y z
N MET A 1 -6.70 1.73 -19.64
CA MET A 1 -5.79 1.12 -18.65
C MET A 1 -6.48 0.80 -17.32
N ALA A 2 -7.12 1.75 -16.63
CA ALA A 2 -7.84 1.46 -15.36
C ALA A 2 -8.93 0.37 -15.47
N VAL A 3 -9.64 0.31 -16.60
CA VAL A 3 -10.61 -0.77 -16.90
C VAL A 3 -9.93 -2.14 -16.97
N SER A 4 -8.72 -2.21 -17.54
CA SER A 4 -7.93 -3.44 -17.60
C SER A 4 -7.53 -3.91 -16.20
N ILE A 5 -7.12 -2.99 -15.32
CA ILE A 5 -6.77 -3.31 -13.93
C ILE A 5 -7.99 -3.82 -13.17
N LYS A 6 -9.17 -3.20 -13.32
CA LYS A 6 -10.41 -3.70 -12.68
C LYS A 6 -10.73 -5.14 -13.11
N SER A 7 -10.46 -5.49 -14.37
CA SER A 7 -10.59 -6.86 -14.86
C SER A 7 -9.58 -7.81 -14.21
N GLN A 8 -8.31 -7.39 -14.09
CA GLN A 8 -7.28 -8.17 -13.38
C GLN A 8 -7.64 -8.40 -11.91
N ILE A 9 -8.14 -7.37 -11.20
CA ILE A 9 -8.60 -7.49 -9.81
C ILE A 9 -9.82 -8.43 -9.71
N LYS A 10 -10.75 -8.37 -10.68
CA LYS A 10 -11.87 -9.32 -10.76
C LYS A 10 -11.39 -10.75 -10.98
N LYS A 11 -10.36 -10.95 -11.81
CA LYS A 11 -9.72 -12.25 -12.03
C LYS A 11 -9.09 -12.77 -10.75
N LEU A 12 -8.31 -11.96 -10.04
CA LEU A 12 -7.76 -12.34 -8.72
C LEU A 12 -8.87 -12.74 -7.75
N ALA A 13 -9.95 -11.97 -7.70
CA ALA A 13 -11.05 -12.28 -6.80
C ALA A 13 -11.65 -13.67 -7.09
N LYS A 14 -11.81 -14.04 -8.36
CA LYS A 14 -12.24 -15.39 -8.76
C LYS A 14 -11.21 -16.47 -8.38
N GLU A 15 -9.94 -16.24 -8.68
CA GLU A 15 -8.84 -17.20 -8.46
C GLU A 15 -8.54 -17.48 -6.97
N PHE A 16 -9.01 -16.60 -6.08
CA PHE A 16 -8.81 -16.69 -4.63
C PHE A 16 -10.14 -16.71 -3.85
N ASP A 17 -11.28 -16.99 -4.49
CA ASP A 17 -12.61 -17.06 -3.85
C ASP A 17 -12.97 -15.79 -3.03
N LEU A 18 -12.51 -14.62 -3.48
CA LEU A 18 -12.76 -13.34 -2.84
C LEU A 18 -14.02 -12.69 -3.41
N LYS A 19 -14.78 -11.99 -2.55
CA LYS A 19 -15.84 -11.09 -2.98
C LYS A 19 -15.24 -9.95 -3.79
N TYR A 20 -15.94 -9.53 -4.83
CA TYR A 20 -15.55 -8.41 -5.69
C TYR A 20 -16.72 -7.44 -5.87
N ASN A 21 -16.44 -6.15 -5.75
CA ASN A 21 -17.37 -5.10 -6.16
C ASN A 21 -16.59 -3.94 -6.78
N PRO A 22 -16.88 -3.55 -8.03
CA PRO A 22 -16.12 -2.52 -8.76
C PRO A 22 -16.20 -1.13 -8.11
N SER A 23 -17.18 -0.88 -7.24
CA SER A 23 -17.35 0.38 -6.50
C SER A 23 -16.34 0.57 -5.37
N TRP A 24 -15.64 -0.49 -4.95
CA TRP A 24 -14.60 -0.40 -3.92
C TRP A 24 -13.33 0.28 -4.42
N PHE A 25 -13.10 0.23 -5.74
CA PHE A 25 -11.83 0.62 -6.35
C PHE A 25 -11.91 2.05 -6.87
N ARG A 26 -11.57 2.99 -5.99
CA ARG A 26 -11.41 4.43 -6.30
C ARG A 26 -9.96 4.82 -6.11
N PHE A 27 -9.49 5.73 -6.97
CA PHE A 27 -8.24 6.43 -6.77
C PHE A 27 -8.37 7.91 -7.05
N ILE A 28 -7.42 8.70 -6.56
CA ILE A 28 -7.26 10.12 -6.91
C ILE A 28 -5.78 10.44 -7.16
N TRP A 29 -5.54 11.47 -7.97
CA TRP A 29 -4.20 12.00 -8.21
C TRP A 29 -3.81 13.01 -7.14
N VAL A 30 -2.60 12.87 -6.60
CA VAL A 30 -1.99 13.75 -5.61
C VAL A 30 -0.61 14.21 -6.05
N SER A 31 -0.10 15.32 -5.53
CA SER A 31 1.30 15.70 -5.74
C SER A 31 2.24 14.72 -5.01
N SER A 32 3.52 14.65 -5.40
CA SER A 32 4.51 13.88 -4.62
C SER A 32 4.59 14.39 -3.18
N ARG A 33 4.49 15.71 -2.98
CA ARG A 33 4.45 16.34 -1.65
C ARG A 33 3.28 15.84 -0.82
N GLU A 34 2.06 15.89 -1.37
CA GLU A 34 0.84 15.39 -0.71
C GLU A 34 1.01 13.92 -0.31
N ASN A 35 1.52 13.07 -1.21
CA ASN A 35 1.72 11.65 -0.93
C ASN A 35 2.69 11.42 0.25
N ILE A 36 3.84 12.08 0.24
CA ILE A 36 4.88 11.94 1.28
C ILE A 36 4.39 12.45 2.63
N LEU A 37 3.69 13.59 2.65
CA LEU A 37 3.16 14.15 3.89
C LEU A 37 2.08 13.25 4.50
N ILE A 38 1.28 12.59 3.66
CA ILE A 38 0.29 11.61 4.13
C ILE A 38 1.00 10.38 4.70
N GLU A 39 1.95 9.77 3.98
CA GLU A 39 2.74 8.62 4.49
C GLU A 39 3.38 8.93 5.85
N PHE A 40 3.91 10.15 5.98
CA PHE A 40 4.56 10.62 7.19
C PHE A 40 3.60 10.62 8.39
N ILE A 41 2.36 11.11 8.21
CA ILE A 41 1.38 11.21 9.31
C ILE A 41 0.53 9.96 9.53
N THR A 42 0.43 9.04 8.55
CA THR A 42 -0.41 7.83 8.65
C THR A 42 0.31 6.62 9.26
N GLY A 43 1.55 6.80 9.73
CA GLY A 43 2.25 5.77 10.51
C GLY A 43 3.03 4.76 9.67
N CYS A 44 3.41 5.10 8.43
CA CYS A 44 4.29 4.29 7.60
C CYS A 44 5.54 3.82 8.38
N PRO A 45 5.92 2.52 8.31
CA PRO A 45 7.05 1.96 9.06
C PRO A 45 8.42 2.30 8.45
N ASP A 46 8.46 3.05 7.35
CA ASP A 46 9.71 3.47 6.69
C ASP A 46 10.69 4.11 7.71
N PRO A 47 11.92 3.57 7.84
CA PRO A 47 12.93 4.08 8.76
C PRO A 47 13.24 5.57 8.60
N ILE A 48 13.08 6.14 7.39
CA ILE A 48 13.30 7.56 7.13
C ILE A 48 12.44 8.42 8.06
N TYR A 49 11.21 7.99 8.32
CA TYR A 49 10.27 8.74 9.17
C TYR A 49 10.52 8.54 10.67
N ALA A 50 11.19 7.46 11.08
CA ALA A 50 11.50 7.18 12.48
C ALA A 50 12.40 8.26 13.10
N ASN A 51 13.26 8.89 12.31
CA ASN A 51 14.13 10.01 12.71
C ASN A 51 13.34 11.26 13.15
N TYR A 52 12.05 11.33 12.83
CA TYR A 52 11.16 12.45 13.18
C TYR A 52 10.04 12.04 14.13
N GLY A 53 10.05 10.80 14.63
CA GLY A 53 9.07 10.28 15.57
C GLY A 53 8.64 8.85 15.27
N LYS A 54 8.47 8.04 16.31
CA LYS A 54 8.01 6.65 16.21
C LYS A 54 6.49 6.54 16.12
N LYS A 55 5.78 7.59 16.55
CA LYS A 55 4.31 7.68 16.57
C LYS A 55 3.82 8.84 15.69
N PRO A 56 2.63 8.74 15.07
CA PRO A 56 2.04 9.81 14.25
C PRO A 56 2.01 11.18 14.92
N ALA A 57 1.67 11.26 16.21
CA ALA A 57 1.61 12.52 16.95
C ALA A 57 2.99 13.21 17.07
N GLU A 58 4.06 12.43 17.29
CA GLU A 58 5.43 12.95 17.31
C GLU A 58 5.84 13.47 15.94
N ARG A 59 5.53 12.69 14.89
CA ARG A 59 5.81 13.07 13.50
C ARG A 59 5.12 14.38 13.14
N ILE A 60 3.83 14.54 13.47
CA ILE A 60 3.09 15.79 13.23
C ILE A 60 3.77 16.99 13.89
N ARG A 61 4.24 16.86 15.15
CA ARG A 61 4.99 17.94 15.82
C ARG A 61 6.31 18.25 15.11
N ASN A 62 7.01 17.24 14.61
CA ASN A 62 8.30 17.38 13.93
C ASN A 62 8.18 17.61 12.42
N MET A 63 6.97 17.83 11.90
CA MET A 63 6.72 18.00 10.46
C MET A 63 7.51 19.18 9.85
N PRO A 64 7.63 20.36 10.48
CA PRO A 64 8.45 21.44 9.94
C PRO A 64 9.92 21.03 9.75
N ARG A 65 10.49 20.30 10.73
CA ARG A 65 11.86 19.79 10.66
C ARG A 65 12.03 18.78 9.53
N PHE A 66 11.04 17.91 9.32
CA PHE A 66 11.06 16.97 8.20
C PHE A 66 10.98 17.70 6.86
N ILE A 67 10.05 18.64 6.68
CA ILE A 67 9.88 19.40 5.43
C ILE A 67 11.17 20.16 5.04
N ALA A 68 11.92 20.66 6.02
CA ALA A 68 13.18 21.37 5.80
C ALA A 68 14.37 20.45 5.45
N SER A 69 14.22 19.12 5.58
CA SER A 69 15.35 18.19 5.54
C SER A 69 15.77 17.74 4.14
N ILE A 70 16.98 17.19 4.05
CA ILE A 70 17.51 16.58 2.81
C ILE A 70 16.71 15.32 2.45
N GLU A 71 16.27 14.55 3.45
CA GLU A 71 15.43 13.37 3.30
C GLU A 71 14.13 13.73 2.59
N PHE A 72 13.45 14.81 3.00
CA PHE A 72 12.24 15.25 2.32
C PHE A 72 12.48 15.64 0.86
N LYS A 73 13.59 16.34 0.57
CA LYS A 73 14.01 16.66 -0.81
C LYS A 73 14.26 15.39 -1.64
N LYS A 74 14.84 14.34 -1.05
CA LYS A 74 15.01 13.03 -1.70
C LYS A 74 13.66 12.36 -1.93
N CYS A 75 12.78 12.35 -0.93
CA CYS A 75 11.44 11.79 -1.02
C CYS A 75 10.62 12.43 -2.15
N LEU A 76 10.72 13.75 -2.37
CA LEU A 76 9.99 14.47 -3.41
C LEU A 76 10.31 14.02 -4.85
N LYS A 77 11.45 13.36 -5.06
CA LYS A 77 11.80 12.78 -6.36
C LYS A 77 11.06 11.46 -6.64
N ARG A 78 10.49 10.84 -5.61
CA ARG A 78 9.72 9.59 -5.72
C ARG A 78 8.36 9.84 -6.35
N TYR A 79 7.87 8.80 -7.01
CA TYR A 79 6.49 8.66 -7.43
C TYR A 79 6.00 7.27 -7.00
N GLY A 80 4.73 7.17 -6.65
CA GLY A 80 4.17 5.98 -6.06
C GLY A 80 2.71 6.16 -5.69
N GLY A 81 2.25 5.35 -4.77
CA GLY A 81 0.90 5.37 -4.27
C GLY A 81 0.81 4.86 -2.84
N GLN A 82 -0.37 4.98 -2.27
CA GLN A 82 -0.71 4.42 -0.97
C GLN A 82 -2.24 4.32 -0.83
N ILE A 83 -2.72 3.51 0.10
CA ILE A 83 -4.11 3.55 0.54
C ILE A 83 -4.27 4.49 1.72
N VAL A 84 -5.31 5.31 1.67
CA VAL A 84 -5.86 5.97 2.86
C VAL A 84 -7.24 5.42 3.21
N SER A 85 -7.52 5.31 4.51
CA SER A 85 -8.85 5.03 5.06
C SER A 85 -9.35 6.20 5.90
N LYS A 86 -10.66 6.21 6.18
CA LYS A 86 -11.27 7.22 7.06
C LYS A 86 -10.66 7.18 8.46
N GLU A 87 -10.30 5.99 8.93
CA GLU A 87 -9.73 5.77 10.26
C GLU A 87 -8.25 6.19 10.33
N GLY A 88 -7.48 5.98 9.26
CA GLY A 88 -6.04 6.27 9.21
C GLY A 88 -5.69 7.70 8.77
N PHE A 89 -6.55 8.33 7.96
CA PHE A 89 -6.36 9.69 7.46
C PHE A 89 -7.58 10.53 7.82
N ASP A 90 -7.67 10.96 9.09
CA ASP A 90 -8.83 11.67 9.63
C ASP A 90 -8.59 13.19 9.81
N LYS A 91 -9.68 13.96 9.74
CA LYS A 91 -9.65 15.42 9.86
C LYS A 91 -9.07 15.92 11.20
N ARG A 92 -9.27 15.20 12.31
CA ARG A 92 -8.79 15.64 13.63
C ARG A 92 -7.27 15.55 13.68
N THR A 93 -6.70 14.47 13.15
CA THR A 93 -5.25 14.30 13.03
C THR A 93 -4.63 15.38 12.15
N ILE A 94 -5.20 15.66 10.97
CA ILE A 94 -4.74 16.75 10.09
C ILE A 94 -4.86 18.11 10.78
N GLY A 95 -5.91 18.32 11.58
CA GLY A 95 -6.14 19.55 12.34
C GLY A 95 -5.05 19.88 13.36
N LYS A 96 -4.28 18.89 13.82
CA LYS A 96 -3.16 19.07 14.77
C LYS A 96 -1.89 19.64 14.11
N ILE A 97 -1.84 19.72 12.77
CA ILE A 97 -0.70 20.29 12.06
C ILE A 97 -0.70 21.81 12.24
N GLN A 98 0.38 22.34 12.84
CA GLN A 98 0.51 23.75 13.15
C GLN A 98 0.63 24.61 11.86
N GLU A 99 1.46 24.16 10.92
CA GLU A 99 1.75 24.89 9.69
C GLU A 99 0.50 24.97 8.77
N ARG A 100 0.01 26.21 8.57
CA ARG A 100 -1.31 26.47 7.98
C ARG A 100 -1.40 26.02 6.52
N ALA A 101 -0.36 26.20 5.71
CA ALA A 101 -0.41 25.85 4.30
C ALA A 101 -0.43 24.32 4.12
N THR A 102 0.42 23.58 4.82
CA THR A 102 0.39 22.10 4.80
C THR A 102 -0.92 21.54 5.35
N ARG A 103 -1.45 22.10 6.44
CA ARG A 103 -2.76 21.69 6.95
C ARG A 103 -3.87 21.89 5.91
N LYS A 104 -3.90 23.04 5.23
CA LYS A 104 -4.87 23.33 4.17
C LYS A 104 -4.71 22.37 2.98
N GLU A 105 -3.48 22.09 2.57
CA GLU A 105 -3.12 21.13 1.52
C GLU A 105 -3.72 19.74 1.83
N LEU A 106 -3.44 19.19 3.02
CA LEU A 106 -3.91 17.87 3.41
C LEU A 106 -5.42 17.78 3.64
N LEU A 107 -6.06 18.85 4.16
CA LEU A 107 -7.51 18.93 4.22
C LEU A 107 -8.15 18.94 2.81
N GLY A 108 -7.46 19.53 1.83
CA GLY A 108 -7.83 19.46 0.42
C GLY A 108 -7.81 18.02 -0.11
N VAL A 109 -6.75 17.25 0.19
CA VAL A 109 -6.69 15.82 -0.16
C VAL A 109 -7.82 15.03 0.51
N TYR A 110 -8.03 15.22 1.82
CA TYR A 110 -9.10 14.56 2.56
C TYR A 110 -10.47 14.76 1.90
N SER A 111 -10.74 16.00 1.47
CA SER A 111 -12.00 16.36 0.82
C SER A 111 -12.16 15.68 -0.54
N ARG A 112 -11.11 15.65 -1.36
CA ARG A 112 -11.11 14.97 -2.68
C ARG A 112 -11.23 13.45 -2.57
N ALA A 113 -10.67 12.85 -1.51
CA ALA A 113 -10.75 11.42 -1.26
C ALA A 113 -12.19 10.96 -0.98
N ARG A 114 -13.04 11.83 -0.39
CA ARG A 114 -14.45 11.53 -0.06
C ARG A 114 -14.57 10.26 0.81
N LEU A 115 -13.75 10.15 1.85
CA LEU A 115 -13.66 8.98 2.73
C LEU A 115 -14.96 8.64 3.51
N GLY A 116 -15.95 9.54 3.52
CA GLY A 116 -17.30 9.23 4.01
C GLY A 116 -18.11 8.35 3.05
N LYS A 117 -17.89 8.49 1.74
CA LYS A 117 -18.52 7.67 0.69
C LYS A 117 -17.73 6.40 0.41
N TYR A 118 -16.40 6.48 0.49
CA TYR A 118 -15.49 5.37 0.20
C TYR A 118 -14.69 5.03 1.45
N LYS A 119 -14.83 3.81 1.99
CA LYS A 119 -14.08 3.40 3.19
C LYS A 119 -12.56 3.51 3.02
N ARG A 120 -12.06 3.26 1.80
CA ARG A 120 -10.65 3.32 1.40
C ARG A 120 -10.51 3.91 0.01
N VAL A 121 -9.42 4.64 -0.23
CA VAL A 121 -9.09 5.24 -1.53
C VAL A 121 -7.60 5.12 -1.78
N ALA A 122 -7.22 4.71 -2.99
CA ALA A 122 -5.83 4.75 -3.43
C ALA A 122 -5.44 6.18 -3.83
N LEU A 123 -4.29 6.65 -3.35
CA LEU A 123 -3.67 7.89 -3.77
C LEU A 123 -2.55 7.52 -4.74
N LEU A 124 -2.48 8.21 -5.88
CA LEU A 124 -1.37 8.06 -6.82
C LEU A 124 -0.72 9.42 -7.05
N THR A 125 0.61 9.47 -7.04
CA THR A 125 1.33 10.68 -7.43
C THR A 125 1.04 11.03 -8.90
N LYS A 126 0.90 12.32 -9.22
CA LYS A 126 0.73 12.81 -10.60
C LYS A 126 1.93 12.39 -11.46
N ALA A 127 1.64 11.75 -12.58
CA ALA A 127 2.66 11.36 -13.55
C ALA A 127 3.23 12.59 -14.29
N LYS A 128 4.53 12.59 -14.57
CA LYS A 128 5.23 13.62 -15.37
C LYS A 128 5.33 13.25 -16.85
N ASN A 129 5.21 11.96 -17.18
CA ASN A 129 5.31 11.48 -18.56
C ASN A 129 4.53 10.15 -18.73
N LYS A 130 4.40 9.70 -20.00
CA LYS A 130 3.65 8.49 -20.37
C LYS A 130 4.22 7.21 -19.73
N LYS A 131 5.55 7.07 -19.66
CA LYS A 131 6.20 5.89 -19.05
C LYS A 131 5.87 5.79 -17.56
N GLN A 132 5.95 6.91 -16.85
CA GLN A 132 5.57 6.98 -15.44
C GLN A 132 4.08 6.73 -15.23
N LEU A 133 3.21 7.28 -16.10
CA LEU A 133 1.77 7.01 -16.05
C LEU A 133 1.46 5.53 -16.23
N TYR A 134 2.13 4.87 -17.18
CA TYR A 134 1.98 3.44 -17.41
C TYR A 134 2.36 2.65 -16.17
N PHE A 135 3.53 2.93 -15.58
CA PHE A 135 3.99 2.27 -14.35
C PHE A 135 3.05 2.52 -13.16
N LEU A 136 2.63 3.77 -12.93
CA LEU A 136 1.71 4.13 -11.84
C LEU A 136 0.36 3.43 -11.95
N LEU A 137 -0.13 3.21 -13.17
CA LEU A 137 -1.38 2.49 -13.35
C LEU A 137 -1.17 0.97 -13.31
N LYS A 138 -0.25 0.44 -14.11
CA LYS A 138 -0.04 -1.01 -14.22
C LYS A 138 0.41 -1.63 -12.90
N ASP A 139 1.39 -1.02 -12.25
CA ASP A 139 2.09 -1.65 -11.13
C ASP A 139 1.55 -1.08 -9.81
N ILE A 140 1.62 0.23 -9.62
CA ILE A 140 1.24 0.86 -8.35
C ILE A 140 -0.26 0.80 -8.07
N LEU A 141 -1.12 1.28 -8.98
CA LEU A 141 -2.57 1.26 -8.75
C LEU A 141 -3.10 -0.16 -8.59
N ARG A 142 -2.55 -1.11 -9.34
CA ARG A 142 -2.90 -2.53 -9.19
C ARG A 142 -2.53 -3.03 -7.81
N HIS A 143 -1.31 -2.78 -7.35
CA HIS A 143 -0.84 -3.10 -6.00
C HIS A 143 -1.80 -2.52 -4.94
N GLU A 144 -2.10 -1.21 -5.00
CA GLU A 144 -3.04 -0.57 -4.06
C GLU A 144 -4.44 -1.18 -4.13
N TRP A 145 -4.93 -1.56 -5.30
CA TRP A 145 -6.25 -2.17 -5.41
C TRP A 145 -6.30 -3.62 -4.92
N ILE A 146 -5.20 -4.37 -4.97
CA ILE A 146 -5.11 -5.70 -4.33
C ILE A 146 -5.25 -5.56 -2.82
N HIS A 147 -4.57 -4.60 -2.20
CA HIS A 147 -4.74 -4.26 -0.78
C HIS A 147 -6.21 -3.93 -0.43
N ILE A 148 -6.91 -3.16 -1.27
CA ILE A 148 -8.36 -2.91 -1.07
C ILE A 148 -9.16 -4.22 -1.17
N LEU A 149 -8.88 -5.06 -2.16
CA LEU A 149 -9.57 -6.34 -2.36
C LEU A 149 -9.41 -7.25 -1.13
N LEU A 150 -8.18 -7.42 -0.64
CA LEU A 150 -7.86 -8.24 0.51
C LEU A 150 -8.58 -7.75 1.77
N SER A 151 -8.50 -6.45 2.05
CA SER A 151 -9.16 -5.89 3.23
C SER A 151 -10.68 -6.00 3.18
N ARG A 152 -11.31 -5.82 2.01
CA ARG A 152 -12.76 -5.99 1.87
C ARG A 152 -13.22 -7.43 2.09
N ASN A 153 -12.28 -8.37 2.05
CA ASN A 153 -12.47 -9.77 2.36
C ASN A 153 -11.91 -10.16 3.74
N ASN A 154 -11.62 -9.19 4.61
CA ASN A 154 -11.07 -9.37 5.95
C ASN A 154 -9.75 -10.15 5.97
N ILE A 155 -8.95 -10.03 4.92
CA ILE A 155 -7.59 -10.56 4.87
C ILE A 155 -6.64 -9.39 5.15
N SER A 156 -6.10 -9.38 6.36
CA SER A 156 -5.02 -8.49 6.77
C SER A 156 -4.27 -9.14 7.93
N PHE A 157 -2.95 -9.05 7.91
CA PHE A 157 -2.07 -9.64 8.91
C PHE A 157 -1.58 -8.62 9.93
N GLN A 158 -1.68 -7.33 9.62
CA GLN A 158 -1.48 -6.25 10.58
C GLN A 158 -2.47 -6.32 11.76
N SER A 159 -2.09 -7.04 12.81
CA SER A 159 -2.50 -6.70 14.18
C SER A 159 -1.62 -5.56 14.70
N LEU A 160 -2.11 -4.79 15.68
CA LEU A 160 -1.61 -3.49 16.18
C LEU A 160 -0.10 -3.37 16.52
N ASN A 161 0.69 -4.44 16.43
CA ASN A 161 2.11 -4.49 16.84
C ASN A 161 3.14 -4.55 15.69
N LYS A 162 2.87 -3.90 14.56
CA LYS A 162 3.86 -3.47 13.53
C LYS A 162 4.74 -4.54 12.84
N LYS A 163 4.79 -5.80 13.27
CA LYS A 163 5.66 -6.84 12.66
C LYS A 163 5.04 -7.54 11.45
N HIS A 164 3.76 -7.31 11.17
CA HIS A 164 3.03 -8.09 10.17
C HIS A 164 2.75 -7.36 8.84
N TRP A 165 3.19 -6.11 8.68
CA TRP A 165 3.03 -5.40 7.41
C TRP A 165 3.72 -6.14 6.25
N ALA A 166 4.85 -6.81 6.50
CA ALA A 166 5.57 -7.54 5.48
C ALA A 166 4.74 -8.72 4.90
N TYR A 167 3.83 -9.30 5.69
CA TYR A 167 2.90 -10.30 5.18
C TYR A 167 1.81 -9.69 4.31
N ASP A 168 1.29 -8.51 4.66
CA ASP A 168 0.31 -7.82 3.81
C ASP A 168 0.93 -7.44 2.46
N GLU A 169 2.10 -6.78 2.48
CA GLU A 169 2.82 -6.39 1.26
C GLU A 169 3.28 -7.60 0.44
N GLY A 170 3.83 -8.64 1.09
CA GLY A 170 4.25 -9.85 0.39
C GLY A 170 3.09 -10.63 -0.24
N LEU A 171 1.90 -10.63 0.38
CA LEU A 171 0.72 -11.23 -0.26
C LEU A 171 0.29 -10.43 -1.50
N VAL A 172 0.38 -9.10 -1.43
CA VAL A 172 0.07 -8.24 -2.57
C VAL A 172 1.05 -8.48 -3.72
N GLU A 173 2.36 -8.51 -3.46
CA GLU A 173 3.37 -8.82 -4.47
C GLU A 173 3.19 -10.22 -5.05
N PHE A 174 2.90 -11.22 -4.21
CA PHE A 174 2.56 -12.56 -4.69
C PHE A 174 1.36 -12.55 -5.65
N MET A 175 0.28 -11.84 -5.30
CA MET A 175 -0.92 -11.75 -6.14
C MET A 175 -0.65 -10.97 -7.45
N ALA A 176 0.18 -9.93 -7.40
CA ALA A 176 0.59 -9.19 -8.58
C ALA A 176 1.42 -10.08 -9.53
N SER A 177 2.44 -10.78 -9.02
CA SER A 177 3.23 -11.74 -9.81
C SER A 177 2.40 -12.93 -10.31
N PHE A 178 1.41 -13.39 -9.56
CA PHE A 178 0.47 -14.42 -10.02
C PHE A 178 -0.32 -13.94 -11.25
N LEU A 179 -0.78 -12.69 -11.27
CA LEU A 179 -1.45 -12.10 -12.44
C LEU A 179 -0.53 -12.01 -13.64
N ASP A 180 0.73 -11.65 -13.41
CA ASP A 180 1.75 -11.49 -14.45
C ASP A 180 2.35 -12.82 -14.92
N LYS A 181 1.96 -13.95 -14.30
CA LYS A 181 2.55 -15.28 -14.52
C LYS A 181 4.07 -15.29 -14.28
N ASP A 182 4.49 -14.57 -13.27
CA ASP A 182 5.90 -14.27 -12.99
C ASP A 182 6.36 -14.80 -11.62
N LEU A 183 5.64 -15.78 -11.07
CA LEU A 183 5.93 -16.33 -9.76
C LEU A 183 7.28 -17.04 -9.69
N ASP A 184 7.82 -17.54 -10.80
CA ASP A 184 9.10 -18.26 -10.83
C ASP A 184 10.31 -17.32 -10.75
N ASN A 185 10.11 -16.01 -10.96
CA ASN A 185 11.17 -15.01 -10.92
C ASN A 185 11.25 -14.21 -9.61
N LEU A 186 10.45 -14.56 -8.58
CA LEU A 186 10.42 -13.83 -7.31
C LEU A 186 11.80 -13.72 -6.63
N GLU A 187 12.62 -14.78 -6.66
CA GLU A 187 13.99 -14.75 -6.14
C GLU A 187 14.87 -13.74 -6.87
N LYS A 188 14.72 -13.62 -8.19
CA LYS A 188 15.45 -12.66 -9.02
C LYS A 188 15.02 -11.22 -8.69
N HIS A 189 13.73 -10.98 -8.51
CA HIS A 189 13.21 -9.68 -8.07
C HIS A 189 13.77 -9.30 -6.70
N MET A 190 13.76 -10.23 -5.74
CA MET A 190 14.34 -10.01 -4.41
C MET A 190 15.84 -9.69 -4.46
N ALA A 191 16.62 -10.37 -5.32
CA ALA A 191 18.06 -10.17 -5.45
C ALA A 191 18.41 -8.80 -6.05
N ASN A 192 17.56 -8.29 -6.95
CA ASN A 192 17.76 -6.99 -7.60
C ASN A 192 17.25 -5.81 -6.76
N GLU A 193 16.43 -6.07 -5.74
CA GLU A 193 15.85 -5.03 -4.89
C GLU A 193 16.89 -4.44 -3.93
N LYS A 194 17.11 -3.12 -4.04
CA LYS A 194 18.09 -2.39 -3.24
C LYS A 194 17.47 -1.80 -1.98
N TYR A 195 16.16 -1.54 -1.98
CA TYR A 195 15.50 -0.91 -0.86
C TYR A 195 15.09 -1.96 0.19
N PRO A 196 15.62 -1.92 1.44
CA PRO A 196 15.43 -3.00 2.41
C PRO A 196 13.97 -3.31 2.75
N MET A 197 13.08 -2.31 2.68
CA MET A 197 11.66 -2.50 2.94
C MET A 197 10.99 -3.28 1.80
N GLU A 198 11.23 -2.88 0.55
CA GLU A 198 10.69 -3.57 -0.65
C GLU A 198 11.27 -4.97 -0.79
N ARG A 199 12.54 -5.18 -0.40
CA ARG A 199 13.14 -6.52 -0.37
C ARG A 199 12.36 -7.50 0.52
N LYS A 200 11.80 -7.01 1.64
CA LYS A 200 10.92 -7.82 2.50
C LYS A 200 9.61 -8.18 1.82
N TYR A 201 9.09 -7.35 0.91
CA TYR A 201 7.87 -7.69 0.18
C TYR A 201 8.10 -8.96 -0.64
N TRP A 202 9.23 -9.02 -1.38
CA TRP A 202 9.62 -10.17 -2.17
C TRP A 202 9.91 -11.42 -1.32
N GLU A 203 10.63 -11.28 -0.21
CA GLU A 203 10.88 -12.39 0.73
C GLU A 203 9.57 -13.05 1.17
N TYR A 204 8.57 -12.23 1.49
CA TYR A 204 7.27 -12.72 1.97
C TYR A 204 6.39 -13.23 0.83
N ALA A 205 6.49 -12.66 -0.37
CA ALA A 205 5.85 -13.20 -1.57
C ALA A 205 6.33 -14.63 -1.87
N ILE A 206 7.63 -14.91 -1.71
CA ILE A 206 8.21 -16.26 -1.85
C ILE A 206 7.61 -17.22 -0.79
N LYS A 207 7.42 -16.76 0.45
CA LYS A 207 6.74 -17.55 1.50
C LYS A 207 5.31 -17.89 1.10
N PHE A 208 4.54 -16.94 0.57
CA PHE A 208 3.18 -17.20 0.06
C PHE A 208 3.17 -18.19 -1.12
N ARG A 209 4.12 -18.07 -2.06
CA ARG A 209 4.28 -19.03 -3.17
C ARG A 209 4.49 -20.45 -2.66
N LYS A 210 5.39 -20.63 -1.69
CA LYS A 210 5.64 -21.94 -1.06
C LYS A 210 4.40 -22.47 -0.35
N MET A 211 3.75 -21.64 0.46
CA MET A 211 2.55 -22.01 1.23
C MET A 211 1.37 -22.42 0.33
N LEU A 212 1.22 -21.78 -0.83
CA LEU A 212 0.13 -22.03 -1.76
C LEU A 212 0.46 -23.07 -2.84
N LYS A 213 1.64 -23.68 -2.81
CA LYS A 213 2.04 -24.74 -3.74
C LYS A 213 1.04 -25.90 -3.68
N GLY A 214 0.58 -26.35 -4.84
CA GLY A 214 -0.41 -27.43 -4.97
C GLY A 214 -1.85 -27.05 -4.59
N LYS A 215 -2.12 -25.80 -4.16
CA LYS A 215 -3.50 -25.33 -3.91
C LYS A 215 -4.13 -24.86 -5.23
N ILE A 216 -4.76 -25.79 -5.93
CA ILE A 216 -5.36 -25.54 -7.26
C ILE A 216 -6.71 -24.82 -7.11
N MET A 217 -7.54 -25.23 -6.16
CA MET A 217 -8.88 -24.66 -6.00
C MET A 217 -8.85 -23.28 -5.33
N PRO A 218 -9.61 -22.29 -5.83
CA PRO A 218 -9.68 -20.96 -5.22
C PRO A 218 -10.03 -20.95 -3.73
N LYS A 219 -10.98 -21.79 -3.32
CA LYS A 219 -11.40 -21.94 -1.91
C LYS A 219 -10.24 -22.42 -1.02
N ASP A 220 -9.37 -23.29 -1.52
CA ASP A 220 -8.22 -23.79 -0.77
C ASP A 220 -7.16 -22.71 -0.59
N ARG A 221 -6.90 -21.91 -1.62
CA ARG A 221 -6.00 -20.76 -1.52
C ARG A 221 -6.49 -19.78 -0.46
N LYS A 222 -7.76 -19.38 -0.53
CA LYS A 222 -8.38 -18.49 0.46
C LYS A 222 -8.31 -19.03 1.88
N ARG A 223 -8.68 -20.30 2.07
CA ARG A 223 -8.65 -20.96 3.37
C ARG A 223 -7.24 -21.00 3.95
N THR A 224 -6.25 -21.29 3.10
CA THR A 224 -4.82 -21.31 3.49
C THR A 224 -4.36 -19.92 3.93
N ILE A 225 -4.64 -18.87 3.14
CA ILE A 225 -4.31 -17.48 3.47
C ILE A 225 -5.04 -17.02 4.74
N SER A 226 -6.33 -17.31 4.88
CA SER A 226 -7.15 -16.81 6.00
C SER A 226 -6.84 -17.49 7.33
N ARG A 227 -6.38 -18.75 7.28
CA ARG A 227 -5.94 -19.50 8.47
C ARG A 227 -4.46 -19.28 8.78
N PHE A 228 -3.74 -18.55 7.93
CA PHE A 228 -2.34 -18.24 8.17
C PHE A 228 -2.21 -17.41 9.44
N LYS A 229 -1.66 -18.02 10.49
CA LYS A 229 -1.23 -17.32 11.69
C LYS A 229 0.24 -16.95 11.49
N ALA A 230 0.57 -15.67 11.53
CA ALA A 230 1.94 -15.19 11.33
C ALA A 230 2.97 -15.76 12.33
N THR A 231 2.52 -16.45 13.39
CA THR A 231 3.35 -17.19 14.35
C THR A 231 3.76 -18.59 13.90
N SER A 232 3.28 -19.09 12.75
CA SER A 232 3.50 -20.48 12.30
C SER A 232 4.70 -20.69 11.37
N ILE A 233 5.55 -19.66 11.19
CA ILE A 233 6.80 -19.75 10.43
C ILE A 233 7.91 -19.08 11.24
N THR A 234 8.22 -19.67 12.40
CA THR A 234 9.57 -19.63 12.97
C THR A 234 10.07 -21.06 12.94
N GLY A 235 10.39 -21.52 11.74
CA GLY A 235 11.08 -22.78 11.46
C GLY A 235 12.16 -22.49 10.45
#